data_AF-A0A965XSU5-F1
#
_entry.id   AF-A0A965XSU5-F1
#
_cell.length_a   1.000
_cell.length_b   1.000
_cell.length_c   1.000
_cell.angle_alpha   90.00
_cell.angle_beta   90.00
_cell.angle_gamma   90.00
#
_symmetry.space_group_name_H-M   'P 1'
#
loop_
_entity.id
_entity.type
_entity.pdbx_description
1 polymer ?
#
loop_
_entity_poly.entity_id
_entity_poly.type
_entity_poly.pdbx_seq_one_letter_code
_entity_poly.pdbx_strand_id
1 'polypeptide(L)'
;KSGTDSETITERTKCLLNTTGIEPLCGELSEILSRSFVINFDLANQASDCFLESEVISAIQQKRDLIISAIMKRTSHVLAMIRDGAQKQVMRLLHRTMPTHGKRRCNDYLSLMYLMMLAGSEEHEVTTGLEDLSPLFIEQIHSINDTSQEMARESNPIATALASLFHAYRNAVELDEKARYGEDDRANHVVGFIERYQVRFENENTMEPVSAGRLLAALRRVGREFNLEFEYKKPAQLGRRISNDLDVIRDAGFDIDRQRNAHTKNFEYRIVKTANL
;
A
#
# COMPACT_ATOMS: atom_id res chain seq x y z
N LYS A 1 34.52 -33.60 -28.74
CA LYS A 1 33.83 -32.86 -27.65
C LYS A 1 32.85 -31.90 -28.33
N SER A 2 31.56 -32.24 -28.29
CA SER A 2 30.48 -31.43 -28.87
C SER A 2 30.23 -30.22 -27.97
N GLY A 3 30.24 -29.02 -28.55
CA GLY A 3 30.00 -27.77 -27.82
C GLY A 3 28.56 -27.69 -27.32
N THR A 4 28.40 -27.38 -26.04
CA THR A 4 27.13 -27.00 -25.41
C THR A 4 27.19 -25.51 -25.11
N ASP A 5 27.01 -24.68 -26.13
CA ASP A 5 26.61 -23.29 -25.94
C ASP A 5 25.08 -23.27 -25.76
N SER A 6 24.66 -23.71 -24.58
CA SER A 6 23.31 -23.44 -24.08
C SER A 6 23.39 -22.24 -23.13
N GLU A 7 23.88 -21.11 -23.64
CA GLU A 7 23.79 -19.85 -22.91
C GLU A 7 22.31 -19.49 -22.79
N THR A 8 21.76 -19.66 -21.59
CA THR A 8 20.38 -19.28 -21.31
C THR A 8 20.33 -17.75 -21.24
N ILE A 9 19.99 -17.12 -22.37
CA ILE A 9 19.78 -15.67 -22.42
C ILE A 9 18.57 -15.36 -21.53
N THR A 10 18.82 -14.66 -20.41
CA THR A 10 17.76 -14.17 -19.54
C THR A 10 17.50 -12.71 -19.85
N GLU A 11 16.48 -12.44 -20.66
CA GLU A 11 16.04 -11.07 -20.92
C GLU A 11 15.28 -10.55 -19.71
N ARG A 12 15.71 -9.40 -19.18
CA ARG A 12 15.00 -8.68 -18.12
C ARG A 12 14.59 -7.32 -18.64
N THR A 13 13.29 -7.12 -18.80
CA THR A 13 12.74 -5.80 -19.10
C THR A 13 12.99 -4.86 -17.93
N LYS A 14 13.81 -3.83 -18.14
CA LYS A 14 14.07 -2.75 -17.17
C LYS A 14 13.44 -1.46 -17.71
N CYS A 15 12.11 -1.39 -17.67
CA CYS A 15 11.38 -0.17 -18.03
C CYS A 15 10.45 0.26 -16.89
N LEU A 16 10.06 1.53 -16.94
CA LEU A 16 8.94 2.02 -16.15
C LEU A 16 7.66 1.64 -16.87
N LEU A 17 6.70 1.13 -16.12
CA LEU A 17 5.38 0.81 -16.62
C LEU A 17 4.45 1.92 -16.17
N ASN A 18 3.88 2.64 -17.14
CA ASN A 18 2.85 3.63 -16.89
C ASN A 18 1.50 3.05 -17.33
N THR A 19 0.59 2.87 -16.39
CA THR A 19 -0.73 2.28 -16.62
C THR A 19 -1.80 3.25 -16.19
N THR A 20 -2.86 3.37 -16.99
CA THR A 20 -4.08 4.07 -16.63
C THR A 20 -5.17 3.05 -16.32
N GLY A 21 -5.91 3.26 -15.24
CA GLY A 21 -6.95 2.35 -14.77
C GLY A 21 -7.85 3.06 -13.77
N ILE A 22 -9.12 2.62 -13.71
CA ILE A 22 -10.09 3.11 -12.71
C ILE A 22 -9.78 2.47 -11.35
N GLU A 23 -9.28 1.24 -11.37
CA GLU A 23 -8.77 0.54 -10.20
C GLU A 23 -7.26 0.70 -10.12
N PRO A 24 -6.71 1.10 -8.96
CA PRO A 24 -5.28 1.13 -8.80
C PRO A 24 -4.70 -0.30 -8.86
N LEU A 25 -3.43 -0.41 -9.28
CA LEU A 25 -2.70 -1.68 -9.31
C LEU A 25 -2.62 -2.30 -7.89
N CYS A 26 -3.62 -3.13 -7.60
CA CYS A 26 -3.77 -4.10 -6.52
C CYS A 26 -3.22 -3.66 -5.16
N GLY A 27 -4.10 -3.08 -4.32
CA GLY A 27 -3.81 -2.75 -2.93
C GLY A 27 -3.46 -3.93 -2.02
N GLU A 28 -3.42 -5.15 -2.56
CA GLU A 28 -3.21 -6.40 -1.83
C GLU A 28 -1.73 -6.67 -1.49
N LEU A 29 -0.81 -6.06 -2.25
CA LEU A 29 0.63 -6.25 -2.07
C LEU A 29 1.30 -4.92 -1.69
N SER A 30 1.44 -4.66 -0.38
CA SER A 30 2.30 -3.60 0.19
C SER A 30 3.70 -3.54 -0.45
N GLU A 31 4.21 -4.67 -0.97
CA GLU A 31 5.44 -4.66 -1.77
C GLU A 31 5.30 -3.87 -3.09
N ILE A 32 4.25 -4.12 -3.88
CA ILE A 32 3.96 -3.41 -5.13
C ILE A 32 3.63 -1.95 -4.82
N LEU A 33 2.80 -1.68 -3.81
CA LEU A 33 2.49 -0.33 -3.37
C LEU A 33 3.75 0.44 -2.96
N SER A 34 4.70 -0.19 -2.27
CA SER A 34 5.97 0.46 -1.89
C SER A 34 6.87 0.86 -3.07
N ARG A 35 6.57 0.36 -4.28
CA ARG A 35 7.35 0.60 -5.52
C ARG A 35 6.57 1.24 -6.67
N SER A 36 5.29 1.53 -6.46
CA SER A 36 4.41 2.12 -7.46
C SER A 36 4.04 3.54 -7.04
N PHE A 37 3.84 4.43 -8.01
CA PHE A 37 3.34 5.78 -7.76
C PHE A 37 1.94 5.87 -8.36
N VAL A 38 0.94 6.15 -7.53
CA VAL A 38 -0.43 6.41 -7.98
C VAL A 38 -0.61 7.91 -8.02
N ILE A 39 -1.02 8.41 -9.17
CA ILE A 39 -1.28 9.82 -9.40
C ILE A 39 -2.77 9.92 -9.72
N ASN A 40 -3.52 10.50 -8.78
CA ASN A 40 -4.94 10.75 -8.99
C ASN A 40 -5.08 11.99 -9.88
N PHE A 41 -5.65 11.80 -11.07
CA PHE A 41 -6.07 12.91 -11.91
C PHE A 41 -7.44 13.39 -11.43
N ASP A 42 -7.43 14.29 -10.46
CA ASP A 42 -8.67 14.91 -9.99
C ASP A 42 -9.20 15.90 -11.05
N LEU A 43 -10.46 15.73 -11.45
CA LEU A 43 -11.19 16.65 -12.33
C LEU A 43 -11.21 18.08 -11.75
N ALA A 44 -11.15 18.24 -10.43
CA ALA A 44 -11.05 19.55 -9.78
C ALA A 44 -9.73 20.28 -10.12
N ASN A 45 -8.66 19.55 -10.48
CA ASN A 45 -7.38 20.11 -10.91
C ASN A 45 -7.28 20.30 -12.43
N GLN A 46 -8.30 19.91 -13.20
CA GLN A 46 -8.45 20.30 -14.60
C GLN A 46 -9.03 21.72 -14.64
N ALA A 47 -8.17 22.72 -14.39
CA ALA A 47 -8.52 24.14 -14.39
C ALA A 47 -8.92 24.71 -15.78
N SER A 48 -9.33 23.88 -16.74
CA SER A 48 -9.83 24.31 -18.04
C SER A 48 -11.23 23.78 -18.25
N ASP A 49 -12.22 24.68 -18.20
CA ASP A 49 -13.61 24.41 -18.58
C ASP A 49 -13.74 23.86 -20.02
N CYS A 50 -12.66 23.90 -20.81
CA CYS A 50 -12.58 23.38 -22.17
C CYS A 50 -11.28 22.57 -22.36
N PHE A 51 -11.28 21.30 -21.96
CA PHE A 51 -10.23 20.35 -22.34
C PHE A 51 -10.63 19.61 -23.63
N LEU A 52 -10.03 19.99 -24.76
CA LEU A 52 -10.24 19.33 -26.04
C LEU A 52 -9.14 18.30 -26.29
N GLU A 53 -9.41 17.05 -25.90
CA GLU A 53 -8.45 15.95 -25.99
C GLU A 53 -7.82 15.82 -27.39
N SER A 54 -8.63 15.96 -28.44
CA SER A 54 -8.17 15.87 -29.83
C SER A 54 -7.15 16.94 -30.19
N GLU A 55 -7.31 18.16 -29.68
CA GLU A 55 -6.38 19.26 -29.94
C GLU A 55 -5.06 19.05 -29.21
N VAL A 56 -5.13 18.63 -27.95
CA VAL A 56 -3.95 18.31 -27.14
C VAL A 56 -3.15 17.16 -27.76
N ILE A 57 -3.83 16.08 -28.17
CA ILE A 57 -3.18 14.95 -28.85
C ILE A 57 -2.54 15.40 -30.17
N SER A 58 -3.24 16.20 -30.98
CA SER A 58 -2.69 16.73 -32.24
C SER A 58 -1.46 17.61 -32.00
N ALA A 59 -1.49 18.48 -30.99
CA ALA A 59 -0.37 19.34 -30.63
C ALA A 59 0.86 18.53 -30.16
N ILE A 60 0.63 17.47 -29.37
CA ILE A 60 1.69 16.54 -28.97
C ILE A 60 2.26 15.82 -30.20
N GLN A 61 1.40 15.33 -31.10
CA GLN A 61 1.80 14.64 -32.32
C GLN A 61 2.67 15.50 -33.23
N GLN A 62 2.30 16.77 -33.41
CA GLN A 62 3.03 17.74 -34.23
C GLN A 62 4.41 18.08 -33.68
N LYS A 63 4.64 17.93 -32.36
CA LYS A 63 5.89 18.30 -31.68
C LYS A 63 6.68 17.10 -31.16
N ARG A 64 6.37 15.88 -31.59
CA ARG A 64 7.01 14.65 -31.10
C ARG A 64 8.53 14.66 -31.22
N ASP A 65 9.03 15.16 -32.35
CA ASP A 65 10.45 15.34 -32.63
C ASP A 65 11.12 16.27 -31.61
N LEU A 66 10.48 17.40 -31.29
CA LEU A 66 10.95 18.36 -30.29
C LEU A 66 10.90 17.78 -28.87
N ILE A 67 9.84 17.04 -28.54
CA ILE A 67 9.69 16.39 -27.23
C ILE A 67 10.82 15.37 -27.03
N ILE A 68 11.06 14.49 -28.01
CA ILE A 68 12.14 13.50 -27.95
C ILE A 68 13.50 14.19 -27.84
N SER A 69 13.73 15.24 -28.64
CA SER A 69 14.97 16.03 -28.59
C SER A 69 15.19 16.69 -27.22
N ALA A 70 14.13 17.22 -26.62
CA ALA A 70 14.16 17.81 -25.29
C ALA A 70 14.47 16.77 -24.21
N ILE A 71 13.87 15.58 -24.28
CA ILE A 71 14.16 14.46 -23.36
C ILE A 71 15.64 14.08 -23.43
N MET A 72 16.22 13.97 -24.63
CA MET A 72 17.64 13.65 -24.79
C MET A 72 18.55 14.74 -24.21
N LYS A 73 18.23 16.02 -24.46
CA LYS A 73 18.99 17.16 -23.89
C LYS A 73 18.91 17.18 -22.36
N ARG A 74 17.71 17.06 -21.79
CA ARG A 74 17.51 16.99 -20.33
C ARG A 74 18.24 15.81 -19.72
N THR A 75 18.20 14.66 -20.36
CA THR A 75 18.95 13.47 -19.92
C THR A 75 20.44 13.76 -19.85
N SER A 76 21.02 14.46 -20.84
CA SER A 76 22.42 14.85 -20.80
C SER A 76 22.75 15.77 -19.60
N HIS A 77 21.87 16.69 -19.24
CA HIS A 77 22.06 17.55 -18.06
C HIS A 77 22.00 16.74 -16.76
N VAL A 78 21.04 15.81 -16.65
CA VAL A 78 20.93 14.90 -15.49
C VAL A 78 22.20 14.05 -15.36
N LEU A 79 22.72 13.50 -16.47
CA LEU A 79 23.94 12.70 -16.45
C LEU A 79 25.17 13.52 -15.98
N ALA A 80 25.27 14.79 -16.38
CA ALA A 80 26.31 15.69 -15.87
C ALA A 80 26.17 15.90 -14.35
N MET A 81 24.96 16.21 -13.86
CA MET A 81 24.70 16.35 -12.42
C MET A 81 25.02 15.06 -11.64
N ILE A 82 24.69 13.88 -12.20
CA ILE A 82 25.02 12.59 -11.58
C ILE A 82 26.53 12.40 -11.47
N ARG A 83 27.28 12.69 -12.55
CA ARG A 83 28.75 12.63 -12.56
C ARG A 83 29.35 13.51 -11.46
N ASP A 84 28.75 14.67 -11.24
CA ASP A 84 29.21 15.65 -10.25
C ASP A 84 28.72 15.33 -8.83
N GLY A 85 27.98 14.22 -8.65
CA GLY A 85 27.60 13.66 -7.35
C GLY A 85 26.21 14.07 -6.84
N ALA A 86 25.45 14.81 -7.63
CA ALA A 86 24.16 15.39 -7.22
C ALA A 86 23.15 14.32 -6.77
N GLN A 87 23.13 13.14 -7.38
CA GLN A 87 22.19 12.08 -7.00
C GLN A 87 22.37 11.67 -5.52
N LYS A 88 23.61 11.49 -5.07
CA LYS A 88 23.91 11.14 -3.67
C LYS A 88 23.53 12.27 -2.73
N GLN A 89 23.70 13.52 -3.16
CA GLN A 89 23.29 14.70 -2.40
C GLN A 89 21.77 14.74 -2.21
N VAL A 90 21.01 14.58 -3.30
CA VAL A 90 19.54 14.52 -3.25
C VAL A 90 19.04 13.36 -2.39
N MET A 91 19.65 12.18 -2.46
CA MET A 91 19.29 11.06 -1.58
C MET A 91 19.48 11.39 -0.09
N ARG A 92 20.55 12.10 0.27
CA ARG A 92 20.76 12.57 1.65
C ARG A 92 19.71 13.60 2.04
N LEU A 93 19.33 14.50 1.13
CA LEU A 93 18.25 15.46 1.36
C LEU A 93 16.90 14.78 1.57
N LEU A 94 16.56 13.76 0.77
CA LEU A 94 15.35 12.95 0.95
C LEU A 94 15.31 12.33 2.35
N HIS A 95 16.41 11.70 2.78
CA HIS A 95 16.50 11.09 4.11
C HIS A 95 16.41 12.10 5.26
N ARG A 96 16.99 13.29 5.09
CA ARG A 96 16.95 14.37 6.10
C ARG A 96 15.57 14.99 6.21
N THR A 97 14.94 15.29 5.08
CA THR A 97 13.73 16.12 4.99
C THR A 97 12.47 15.30 5.16
N MET A 98 12.45 14.08 4.62
CA MET A 98 11.30 13.17 4.67
C MET A 98 11.76 11.81 5.22
N PRO A 99 12.18 11.73 6.49
CA PRO A 99 12.74 10.51 7.03
C PRO A 99 11.75 9.36 7.07
N THR A 100 10.43 9.60 7.04
CA THR A 100 9.38 8.59 7.27
C THR A 100 8.44 8.30 6.11
N HIS A 101 8.65 8.87 4.92
CA HIS A 101 7.73 8.70 3.79
C HIS A 101 7.58 7.24 3.32
N GLY A 102 6.42 6.89 2.74
CA GLY A 102 6.05 5.51 2.37
C GLY A 102 6.82 4.92 1.18
N LYS A 103 7.58 5.75 0.45
CA LYS A 103 8.28 5.37 -0.80
C LYS A 103 9.81 5.30 -0.66
N ARG A 104 10.36 5.10 0.56
CA ARG A 104 11.83 5.05 0.76
C ARG A 104 12.56 4.06 -0.14
N ARG A 105 11.92 2.93 -0.48
CA ARG A 105 12.48 1.92 -1.39
C ARG A 105 12.71 2.45 -2.81
N CYS A 106 12.08 3.56 -3.14
CA CYS A 106 12.24 4.26 -4.41
C CYS A 106 13.10 5.52 -4.29
N ASN A 107 13.85 5.74 -3.21
CA ASN A 107 14.66 6.96 -3.07
C ASN A 107 15.70 7.12 -4.18
N ASP A 108 16.28 6.02 -4.67
CA ASP A 108 17.15 6.04 -5.84
C ASP A 108 16.41 6.62 -7.06
N TYR A 109 15.15 6.23 -7.26
CA TYR A 109 14.32 6.70 -8.36
C TYR A 109 13.78 8.13 -8.14
N LEU A 110 13.32 8.47 -6.94
CA LEU A 110 12.87 9.81 -6.57
C LEU A 110 14.00 10.83 -6.72
N SER A 111 15.24 10.44 -6.39
CA SER A 111 16.40 11.30 -6.61
C SER A 111 16.60 11.63 -8.09
N LEU A 112 16.38 10.66 -8.99
CA LEU A 112 16.45 10.87 -10.44
C LEU A 112 15.29 11.73 -10.95
N MET A 113 14.07 11.50 -10.46
CA MET A 113 12.91 12.35 -10.79
C MET A 113 13.16 13.80 -10.39
N TYR A 114 13.71 14.02 -9.21
CA TYR A 114 14.05 15.36 -8.73
C TYR A 114 15.13 16.03 -9.57
N LEU A 115 16.20 15.30 -9.93
CA LEU A 115 17.20 15.83 -10.86
C LEU A 115 16.61 16.13 -12.25
N MET A 116 15.67 15.33 -12.73
CA MET A 116 14.98 15.59 -13.99
C MET A 116 14.10 16.85 -13.93
N MET A 117 13.48 17.12 -12.77
CA MET A 117 12.74 18.35 -12.52
C MET A 117 13.67 19.58 -12.56
N LEU A 118 14.84 19.50 -11.92
CA LEU A 118 15.85 20.57 -11.96
C LEU A 118 16.47 20.74 -13.34
N ALA A 119 16.62 19.66 -14.12
CA ALA A 119 17.30 19.68 -15.41
C ALA A 119 16.59 20.58 -16.43
N GLY A 120 17.20 21.74 -16.74
CA GLY A 120 16.64 22.74 -17.66
C GLY A 120 16.19 24.03 -16.97
N SER A 121 16.32 24.08 -15.64
CA SER A 121 16.22 25.28 -14.81
C SER A 121 17.52 26.10 -14.91
N GLU A 122 17.51 27.34 -14.42
CA GLU A 122 18.74 28.15 -14.37
C GLU A 122 19.73 27.61 -13.32
N GLU A 123 21.02 27.91 -13.48
CA GLU A 123 22.09 27.37 -12.61
C GLU A 123 21.87 27.69 -11.12
N HIS A 124 21.34 28.88 -10.83
CA HIS A 124 21.03 29.29 -9.46
C HIS A 124 19.90 28.43 -8.86
N GLU A 125 18.85 28.12 -9.64
CA GLU A 125 17.74 27.25 -9.22
C GLU A 125 18.19 25.81 -8.99
N VAL A 126 19.07 25.30 -9.86
CA VAL A 126 19.68 23.98 -9.69
C VAL A 126 20.48 23.94 -8.39
N THR A 127 21.30 24.96 -8.13
CA THR A 127 22.12 25.04 -6.92
C THR A 127 21.25 25.06 -5.66
N THR A 128 20.25 25.95 -5.60
CA THR A 128 19.29 26.00 -4.48
C THR A 128 18.56 24.68 -4.31
N GLY A 129 18.11 24.06 -5.40
CA GLY A 129 17.43 22.77 -5.36
C GLY A 129 18.31 21.61 -4.88
N LEU A 130 19.64 21.72 -5.00
CA LEU A 130 20.58 20.74 -4.47
C LEU A 130 20.97 21.01 -3.00
N GLU A 131 20.72 22.19 -2.47
CA GLU A 131 20.91 22.53 -1.06
C GLU A 131 19.70 22.13 -0.22
N ASP A 132 18.49 22.44 -0.71
CA ASP A 132 17.22 22.10 -0.08
C ASP A 132 16.20 21.61 -1.12
N LEU A 133 15.35 20.67 -0.71
CA LEU A 133 14.33 20.12 -1.60
C LEU A 133 13.26 21.18 -1.90
N SER A 134 12.89 21.30 -3.18
CA SER A 134 11.77 22.13 -3.61
C SER A 134 10.50 21.77 -2.82
N PRO A 135 9.79 22.77 -2.25
CA PRO A 135 8.52 22.55 -1.55
C PRO A 135 7.48 21.81 -2.40
N LEU A 136 7.41 22.12 -3.69
CA LEU A 136 6.47 21.49 -4.63
C LEU A 136 6.75 20.00 -4.79
N PHE A 137 8.01 19.60 -4.76
CA PHE A 137 8.39 18.19 -4.83
C PHE A 137 8.06 17.43 -3.54
N ILE A 138 8.23 18.09 -2.38
CA ILE A 138 7.84 17.55 -1.08
C ILE A 138 6.32 17.32 -1.04
N GLU A 139 5.54 18.33 -1.44
CA GLU A 139 4.07 18.27 -1.50
C GLU A 139 3.59 17.12 -2.41
N GLN A 140 4.20 16.95 -3.59
CA GLN A 140 3.89 15.84 -4.49
C GLN A 140 4.17 14.47 -3.85
N ILE A 141 5.29 14.31 -3.13
CA ILE A 141 5.58 13.05 -2.44
C ILE A 141 4.56 12.78 -1.34
N HIS A 142 4.14 13.81 -0.59
CA HIS A 142 3.07 13.67 0.40
C HIS A 142 1.76 13.22 -0.24
N SER A 143 1.29 13.92 -1.27
CA SER A 143 0.07 13.55 -1.99
C SER A 143 0.08 12.10 -2.51
N ILE A 144 1.22 11.63 -3.05
CA ILE A 144 1.34 10.24 -3.50
C ILE A 144 1.33 9.25 -2.33
N ASN A 145 1.93 9.61 -1.18
CA ASN A 145 1.88 8.76 0.00
C ASN A 145 0.46 8.65 0.55
N ASP A 146 -0.25 9.77 0.65
CA ASP A 146 -1.60 9.83 1.18
C ASP A 146 -2.53 8.97 0.32
N THR A 147 -2.48 9.15 -1.01
CA THR A 147 -3.20 8.31 -1.97
C THR A 147 -2.86 6.82 -1.79
N SER A 148 -1.57 6.50 -1.61
CA SER A 148 -1.14 5.11 -1.42
C SER A 148 -1.62 4.52 -0.09
N GLN A 149 -1.73 5.35 0.96
CA GLN A 149 -2.21 4.95 2.27
C GLN A 149 -3.72 4.76 2.28
N GLU A 150 -4.48 5.67 1.68
CA GLU A 150 -5.93 5.53 1.50
C GLU A 150 -6.28 4.23 0.78
N MET A 151 -5.62 3.97 -0.35
CA MET A 151 -5.83 2.70 -1.06
C MET A 151 -5.41 1.47 -0.27
N ALA A 152 -4.29 1.54 0.47
CA ALA A 152 -3.82 0.44 1.31
C ALA A 152 -4.80 0.16 2.46
N ARG A 153 -5.41 1.22 3.02
CA ARG A 153 -6.44 1.14 4.06
C ARG A 153 -7.69 0.44 3.55
N GLU A 154 -8.15 0.81 2.35
CA GLU A 154 -9.33 0.22 1.71
C GLU A 154 -9.11 -1.23 1.26
N SER A 155 -7.88 -1.59 0.90
CA SER A 155 -7.55 -2.89 0.28
C SER A 155 -6.82 -3.87 1.19
N ASN A 156 -6.66 -3.59 2.49
CA ASN A 156 -5.87 -4.47 3.37
C ASN A 156 -6.60 -5.81 3.58
N PRO A 157 -6.03 -6.96 3.15
CA PRO A 157 -6.71 -8.25 3.27
C PRO A 157 -6.93 -8.71 4.72
N ILE A 158 -6.01 -8.32 5.62
CA ILE A 158 -6.10 -8.66 7.05
C ILE A 158 -7.20 -7.84 7.71
N ALA A 159 -7.24 -6.52 7.47
CA ALA A 159 -8.28 -5.66 8.01
C ALA A 159 -9.66 -6.05 7.48
N THR A 160 -9.79 -6.36 6.18
CA THR A 160 -11.04 -6.82 5.56
C THR A 160 -11.51 -8.14 6.17
N ALA A 161 -10.61 -9.12 6.29
CA ALA A 161 -10.96 -10.40 6.92
C ALA A 161 -11.32 -10.25 8.40
N LEU A 162 -10.66 -9.34 9.14
CA LEU A 162 -11.02 -9.00 10.52
C LEU A 162 -12.40 -8.34 10.58
N ALA A 163 -12.71 -7.40 9.69
CA ALA A 163 -14.03 -6.77 9.63
C ALA A 163 -15.15 -7.78 9.42
N SER A 164 -14.97 -8.72 8.48
CA SER A 164 -15.93 -9.79 8.25
C SER A 164 -16.06 -10.75 9.45
N LEU A 165 -14.96 -11.07 10.13
CA LEU A 165 -14.99 -11.91 11.32
C LEU A 165 -15.75 -11.25 12.48
N PHE A 166 -15.48 -9.97 12.75
CA PHE A 166 -16.20 -9.19 13.76
C PHE A 166 -17.67 -9.00 13.39
N HIS A 167 -17.99 -8.81 12.10
CA HIS A 167 -19.37 -8.74 11.65
C HIS A 167 -20.11 -10.07 11.84
N ALA A 168 -19.49 -11.21 11.50
CA ALA A 168 -20.06 -12.53 11.73
C ALA A 168 -20.32 -12.79 13.23
N TYR A 169 -19.44 -12.32 14.12
CA TYR A 169 -19.67 -12.43 15.57
C TYR A 169 -20.84 -11.56 16.03
N ARG A 170 -20.89 -10.28 15.63
CA ARG A 170 -22.02 -9.39 15.98
C ARG A 170 -23.36 -9.93 15.47
N ASN A 171 -23.41 -10.43 14.25
CA ASN A 171 -24.62 -11.05 13.70
C ASN A 171 -25.06 -12.26 14.53
N ALA A 172 -24.12 -13.08 15.01
CA ALA A 172 -24.44 -14.21 15.89
C ALA A 172 -25.00 -13.74 17.25
N VAL A 173 -24.43 -12.67 17.83
CA VAL A 173 -24.95 -12.05 19.07
C VAL A 173 -26.36 -11.50 18.85
N GLU A 174 -26.59 -10.73 17.78
CA GLU A 174 -27.91 -10.18 17.46
C GLU A 174 -28.99 -11.25 17.22
N LEU A 175 -28.63 -12.36 16.57
CA LEU A 175 -29.54 -13.48 16.35
C LEU A 175 -29.89 -14.19 17.67
N ASP A 176 -28.89 -14.40 18.55
CA ASP A 176 -29.14 -14.96 19.88
C ASP A 176 -30.02 -14.02 20.73
N GLU A 177 -29.82 -12.69 20.63
CA GLU A 177 -30.68 -11.72 21.30
C GLU A 177 -32.11 -11.74 20.77
N LYS A 178 -32.31 -11.80 19.46
CA LYS A 178 -33.65 -11.91 18.86
C LYS A 178 -34.34 -13.22 19.24
N ALA A 179 -33.59 -14.32 19.28
CA ALA A 179 -34.10 -15.63 19.69
C ALA A 179 -34.51 -15.68 21.17
N ARG A 180 -33.94 -14.83 22.05
CA ARG A 180 -34.39 -14.72 23.45
C ARG A 180 -35.83 -14.21 23.60
N TYR A 181 -36.34 -13.48 22.61
CA TYR A 181 -37.68 -12.90 22.61
C TYR A 181 -38.66 -13.60 21.65
N GLY A 182 -38.21 -14.65 20.93
CA GLY A 182 -39.03 -15.46 20.02
C GLY A 182 -39.60 -16.71 20.67
N GLU A 183 -40.65 -17.29 20.06
CA GLU A 183 -41.30 -18.53 20.52
C GLU A 183 -40.54 -19.82 20.12
N ASP A 184 -39.54 -19.71 19.25
CA ASP A 184 -38.73 -20.84 18.77
C ASP A 184 -37.49 -21.12 19.64
N ASP A 185 -37.12 -22.41 19.69
CA ASP A 185 -36.02 -23.00 20.45
C ASP A 185 -34.76 -22.11 20.54
N ARG A 186 -34.11 -22.13 21.72
CA ARG A 186 -32.85 -21.42 22.02
C ARG A 186 -31.78 -21.72 20.95
N ALA A 187 -31.75 -20.91 19.91
CA ALA A 187 -30.67 -20.94 18.94
C ALA A 187 -29.40 -20.43 19.63
N ASN A 188 -28.31 -21.20 19.52
CA ASN A 188 -27.00 -20.87 20.12
C ASN A 188 -26.03 -20.45 19.00
N HIS A 189 -26.36 -19.38 18.28
CA HIS A 189 -25.57 -18.86 17.17
C HIS A 189 -24.16 -18.45 17.61
N VAL A 190 -23.99 -17.90 18.82
CA VAL A 190 -22.65 -17.59 19.36
C VAL A 190 -21.82 -18.86 19.58
N VAL A 191 -22.42 -19.95 20.06
CA VAL A 191 -21.72 -21.24 20.21
C VAL A 191 -21.33 -21.78 18.84
N GLY A 192 -22.24 -21.73 17.87
CA GLY A 192 -21.96 -22.11 16.48
C GLY A 192 -20.84 -21.28 15.85
N PHE A 193 -20.76 -19.98 16.16
CA PHE A 193 -19.65 -19.12 15.75
C PHE A 193 -18.32 -19.58 16.36
N ILE A 194 -18.26 -19.85 17.66
CA ILE A 194 -17.04 -20.28 18.36
C ILE A 194 -16.57 -21.63 17.80
N GLU A 195 -17.47 -22.58 17.57
CA GLU A 195 -17.14 -23.87 16.96
C GLU A 195 -16.65 -23.72 15.51
N ARG A 196 -17.26 -22.80 14.76
CA ARG A 196 -16.90 -22.55 13.36
C ARG A 196 -15.55 -21.87 13.24
N TYR A 197 -15.29 -20.77 13.94
CA TYR A 197 -14.06 -19.98 13.75
C TYR A 197 -12.97 -20.29 14.76
N GLN A 198 -13.28 -21.04 15.82
CA GLN A 198 -12.31 -21.42 16.87
C GLN A 198 -11.65 -20.20 17.51
N VAL A 199 -12.40 -19.11 17.65
CA VAL A 199 -12.01 -17.86 18.33
C VAL A 199 -13.12 -17.41 19.26
N ARG A 200 -12.77 -16.60 20.25
CA ARG A 200 -13.68 -16.10 21.28
C ARG A 200 -13.55 -14.59 21.40
N PHE A 201 -14.60 -13.95 21.88
CA PHE A 201 -14.70 -12.51 22.02
C PHE A 201 -15.07 -12.19 23.47
N GLU A 202 -14.42 -11.16 24.02
CA GLU A 202 -14.75 -10.58 25.33
C GLU A 202 -16.07 -9.78 25.21
N ASN A 203 -16.25 -9.11 24.07
CA ASN A 203 -17.45 -8.37 23.69
C ASN A 203 -17.46 -8.18 22.15
N GLU A 204 -18.49 -7.54 21.61
CA GLU A 204 -18.66 -7.31 20.15
C GLU A 204 -17.48 -6.61 19.46
N ASN A 205 -16.67 -5.86 20.20
CA ASN A 205 -15.56 -5.06 19.69
C ASN A 205 -14.19 -5.55 20.17
N THR A 206 -14.11 -6.59 20.99
CA THR A 206 -12.84 -7.09 21.53
C THR A 206 -12.76 -8.60 21.44
N MET A 207 -11.76 -9.09 20.71
CA MET A 207 -11.45 -10.52 20.65
C MET A 207 -10.55 -10.92 21.83
N GLU A 208 -10.78 -12.09 22.41
CA GLU A 208 -9.86 -12.67 23.39
C GLU A 208 -8.47 -12.93 22.76
N PRO A 209 -7.38 -12.89 23.54
CA PRO A 209 -6.05 -13.21 23.04
C PRO A 209 -5.99 -14.54 22.29
N VAL A 210 -5.53 -14.52 21.04
CA VAL A 210 -5.53 -15.68 20.15
C VAL A 210 -4.13 -15.96 19.59
N SER A 211 -3.76 -17.23 19.45
CA SER A 211 -2.49 -17.60 18.82
C SER A 211 -2.49 -17.30 17.31
N ALA A 212 -1.31 -17.04 16.75
CA ALA A 212 -1.14 -16.80 15.30
C ALA A 212 -1.80 -17.89 14.43
N GLY A 213 -1.73 -19.15 14.88
CA GLY A 213 -2.29 -20.30 14.16
C GLY A 213 -3.82 -20.31 14.14
N ARG A 214 -4.45 -20.03 15.29
CA ARG A 214 -5.91 -19.95 15.39
C ARG A 214 -6.45 -18.73 14.67
N LEU A 215 -5.79 -17.59 14.80
CA LEU A 215 -6.13 -16.38 14.06
C LEU A 215 -6.09 -16.63 12.54
N LEU A 216 -5.01 -17.25 12.05
CA LEU A 216 -4.90 -17.59 10.63
C LEU A 216 -6.03 -18.52 10.18
N ALA A 217 -6.36 -19.54 10.96
CA ALA A 217 -7.43 -20.47 10.62
C ALA A 217 -8.80 -19.76 10.54
N ALA A 218 -9.10 -18.88 11.50
CA ALA A 218 -10.31 -18.07 11.51
C ALA A 218 -10.39 -17.14 10.29
N LEU A 219 -9.33 -16.38 10.01
CA LEU A 219 -9.28 -15.44 8.88
C LEU A 219 -9.35 -16.15 7.52
N ARG A 220 -8.75 -17.34 7.37
CA ARG A 220 -8.89 -18.14 6.15
C ARG A 220 -10.28 -18.74 5.99
N ARG A 221 -10.98 -19.02 7.09
CA ARG A 221 -12.34 -19.55 7.05
C ARG A 221 -13.32 -18.43 6.66
N VAL A 222 -13.22 -17.28 7.31
CA VAL A 222 -14.04 -16.12 6.96
C VAL A 222 -13.74 -15.62 5.53
N GLY A 223 -12.46 -15.63 5.12
CA GLY A 223 -12.09 -15.28 3.75
C GLY A 223 -12.74 -16.17 2.70
N ARG A 224 -12.82 -17.49 2.94
CA ARG A 224 -13.54 -18.41 2.03
C ARG A 224 -15.05 -18.22 2.04
N GLU A 225 -15.64 -17.92 3.20
CA GLU A 225 -17.09 -17.78 3.36
C GLU A 225 -17.62 -16.48 2.73
N PHE A 226 -16.83 -15.41 2.81
CA PHE A 226 -17.18 -14.09 2.26
C PHE A 226 -16.49 -13.81 0.92
N ASN A 227 -15.87 -14.83 0.29
CA ASN A 227 -15.14 -14.71 -0.98
C ASN A 227 -14.10 -13.56 -1.00
N LEU A 228 -13.33 -13.43 0.07
CA LEU A 228 -12.28 -12.44 0.24
C LEU A 228 -10.93 -13.03 -0.20
N GLU A 229 -10.08 -12.19 -0.79
CA GLU A 229 -8.72 -12.55 -1.17
C GLU A 229 -7.81 -12.63 0.07
N PHE A 230 -7.80 -13.79 0.75
CA PHE A 230 -6.97 -14.03 1.94
C PHE A 230 -6.12 -15.30 1.78
N GLU A 231 -4.94 -15.16 1.17
CA GLU A 231 -4.12 -16.30 0.73
C GLU A 231 -2.97 -16.72 1.67
N TYR A 232 -2.87 -16.13 2.87
CA TYR A 232 -1.76 -16.44 3.78
C TYR A 232 -1.78 -17.92 4.20
N LYS A 233 -0.63 -18.61 4.06
CA LYS A 233 -0.54 -20.07 4.30
C LYS A 233 0.06 -20.42 5.66
N LYS A 234 0.94 -19.57 6.20
CA LYS A 234 1.72 -19.86 7.41
C LYS A 234 1.49 -18.81 8.50
N PRO A 235 1.39 -19.20 9.79
CA PRO A 235 1.21 -18.25 10.89
C PRO A 235 2.34 -17.22 11.00
N ALA A 236 3.58 -17.62 10.68
CA ALA A 236 4.73 -16.71 10.65
C ALA A 236 4.62 -15.63 9.56
N GLN A 237 4.01 -15.96 8.41
CA GLN A 237 3.75 -15.01 7.33
C GLN A 237 2.72 -13.97 7.77
N LEU A 238 1.62 -14.42 8.40
CA LEU A 238 0.61 -13.54 8.98
C LEU A 238 1.22 -12.61 10.03
N GLY A 239 1.98 -13.14 10.99
CA GLY A 239 2.61 -12.33 12.04
C GLY A 239 3.59 -11.28 11.51
N ARG A 240 4.38 -11.64 10.49
CA ARG A 240 5.25 -10.65 9.81
C ARG A 240 4.43 -9.58 9.09
N ARG A 241 3.30 -9.95 8.48
CA ARG A 241 2.47 -9.01 7.73
C ARG A 241 1.70 -8.05 8.65
N ILE A 242 1.12 -8.56 9.74
CA ILE A 242 0.53 -7.73 10.81
C ILE A 242 1.56 -6.72 11.33
N SER A 243 2.81 -7.16 11.56
CA SER A 243 3.86 -6.25 12.04
C SER A 243 4.27 -5.18 11.03
N ASN A 244 4.18 -5.47 9.72
CA ASN A 244 4.55 -4.53 8.67
C ASN A 244 3.43 -3.54 8.36
N ASP A 245 2.18 -3.99 8.45
CA ASP A 245 0.99 -3.23 8.07
C ASP A 245 0.23 -2.72 9.30
N LEU A 246 0.86 -2.69 10.49
CA LEU A 246 0.18 -2.38 11.77
C LEU A 246 -0.54 -1.03 11.74
N ASP A 247 0.13 -0.01 11.20
CA ASP A 247 -0.46 1.34 11.11
C ASP A 247 -1.64 1.37 10.14
N VAL A 248 -1.54 0.69 8.98
CA VAL A 248 -2.64 0.55 8.01
C VAL A 248 -3.84 -0.19 8.62
N ILE A 249 -3.59 -1.24 9.40
CA ILE A 249 -4.64 -2.00 10.10
C ILE A 249 -5.30 -1.14 11.18
N ARG A 250 -4.53 -0.30 11.89
CA ARG A 250 -5.05 0.66 12.87
C ARG A 250 -5.94 1.70 12.21
N ASP A 251 -5.52 2.27 11.08
CA ASP A 251 -6.32 3.24 10.33
C ASP A 251 -7.61 2.62 9.77
N ALA A 252 -7.60 1.32 9.48
CA ALA A 252 -8.80 0.55 9.12
C ALA A 252 -9.74 0.26 10.32
N GLY A 253 -9.39 0.70 11.53
CA GLY A 253 -10.21 0.59 12.73
C GLY A 253 -9.90 -0.62 13.61
N PHE A 254 -8.71 -1.20 13.50
CA PHE A 254 -8.28 -2.35 14.31
C PHE A 254 -6.97 -2.09 15.03
N ASP A 255 -7.00 -2.06 16.36
CA ASP A 255 -5.78 -2.06 17.16
C ASP A 255 -5.36 -3.50 17.49
N ILE A 256 -4.11 -3.84 17.17
CA ILE A 256 -3.56 -5.19 17.37
C ILE A 256 -2.36 -5.11 18.32
N ASP A 257 -2.53 -5.66 19.52
CA ASP A 257 -1.44 -5.84 20.47
C ASP A 257 -0.88 -7.27 20.39
N ARG A 258 0.43 -7.37 20.21
CA ARG A 258 1.15 -8.65 20.13
C ARG A 258 1.83 -8.91 21.46
N GLN A 259 1.20 -9.74 22.29
CA GLN A 259 1.71 -10.10 23.59
C GLN A 259 2.45 -11.43 23.53
N ARG A 260 3.53 -11.55 24.30
CA ARG A 260 4.22 -12.83 24.48
C ARG A 260 3.60 -13.54 25.68
N ASN A 261 2.99 -14.70 25.44
CA ASN A 261 2.44 -15.50 26.51
C ASN A 261 3.57 -16.02 27.41
N ALA A 262 3.52 -15.68 28.70
CA ALA A 262 4.55 -16.00 29.67
C ALA A 262 4.74 -17.51 29.89
N HIS A 263 3.68 -18.31 29.70
CA HIS A 263 3.70 -19.77 29.92
C HIS A 263 4.11 -20.54 28.66
N THR A 264 3.53 -20.23 27.51
CA THR A 264 3.76 -21.00 26.28
C THR A 264 4.93 -20.46 25.46
N LYS A 265 5.47 -19.29 25.82
CA LYS A 265 6.48 -18.52 25.07
C LYS A 265 6.06 -18.15 23.63
N ASN A 266 4.82 -18.44 23.25
CA ASN A 266 4.24 -18.11 21.95
C ASN A 266 3.67 -16.69 21.94
N PHE A 267 3.53 -16.12 20.75
CA PHE A 267 2.87 -14.83 20.58
C PHE A 267 1.35 -15.01 20.44
N GLU A 268 0.63 -14.20 21.20
CA GLU A 268 -0.83 -14.05 21.13
C GLU A 268 -1.16 -12.64 20.65
N TYR A 269 -2.27 -12.54 19.94
CA TYR A 269 -2.77 -11.30 19.36
C TYR A 269 -4.04 -10.94 20.09
N ARG A 270 -4.05 -9.78 20.72
CA ARG A 270 -5.27 -9.15 21.20
C ARG A 270 -5.71 -8.14 20.15
N ILE A 271 -6.94 -8.26 19.67
CA ILE A 271 -7.45 -7.41 18.60
C ILE A 271 -8.69 -6.68 19.10
N VAL A 272 -8.66 -5.37 19.00
CA VAL A 272 -9.76 -4.48 19.38
C VAL A 272 -10.21 -3.76 18.12
N LYS A 273 -11.50 -3.86 17.81
CA LYS A 273 -12.14 -3.00 16.82
C LYS A 273 -12.41 -1.65 17.47
N THR A 274 -11.65 -0.64 17.09
CA THR A 274 -11.93 0.73 17.48
C THR A 274 -13.13 1.21 16.68
N ALA A 275 -14.15 1.77 17.34
CA ALA A 275 -15.27 2.37 16.63
C ALA A 275 -14.72 3.44 15.69
N ASN A 276 -14.87 3.26 14.38
CA ASN A 276 -14.67 4.35 13.45
C ASN A 276 -15.76 5.39 13.74
N LEU A 277 -15.35 6.65 13.82
CA LEU A 277 -16.21 7.81 13.54
C LEU A 277 -16.94 7.60 12.21
#